data_AF-A0A7K8ULH3-F1
#
_entry.id   AF-A0A7K8ULH3-F1
#
_cell.length_a   1.000
_cell.length_b   1.000
_cell.length_c   1.000
_cell.angle_alpha   90.00
_cell.angle_beta   90.00
_cell.angle_gamma   90.00
#
_symmetry.space_group_name_H-M   'P 1'
#
loop_
_entity.id
_entity.type
_entity.pdbx_description
1 polymer ?
#
loop_
_entity_poly.entity_id
_entity_poly.type
_entity_poly.pdbx_seq_one_letter_code
_entity_poly.pdbx_strand_id
1 'polypeptide(L)'
;TERDATSWSKSKLKEVLVGLVVEGEAGRCEISDLKHLEGEASCNSRKGKLIFFYEWNLRLSWKGTVKESGEKHKGSVEIPNLSEENEVDDTEINVSKKKGEGDVLKDLMRTEGTTKVREALRDYLKALKTEFTLGMILPTKATVGQELAAERTLSENTVEDSVSPQSLDILDVKIPTVKIIMREIFNSPADELYSIFTTKEVSDTFSR
;
A
#
# COMPACT_ATOMS: atom_id res chain seq x y z
N THR A 1 -2.01 -15.88 17.68
CA THR A 1 -3.24 -15.35 18.30
C THR A 1 -3.82 -14.34 17.36
N GLU A 2 -5.10 -14.51 17.01
CA GLU A 2 -5.84 -13.58 16.19
C GLU A 2 -6.45 -12.47 17.07
N ARG A 3 -6.40 -11.23 16.59
CA ARG A 3 -7.03 -10.07 17.22
C ARG A 3 -7.89 -9.38 16.16
N ASP A 4 -9.14 -9.13 16.52
CA ASP A 4 -10.02 -8.27 15.72
C ASP A 4 -9.53 -6.82 15.82
N ALA A 5 -9.20 -6.24 14.67
CA ALA A 5 -8.83 -4.85 14.50
C ALA A 5 -9.96 -4.02 13.89
N THR A 6 -11.13 -4.63 13.60
CA THR A 6 -12.24 -4.01 12.87
C THR A 6 -12.71 -2.75 13.57
N SER A 7 -12.98 -2.82 14.87
CA SER A 7 -13.51 -1.67 15.63
C SER A 7 -12.49 -0.53 15.76
N TRP A 8 -11.22 -0.88 15.96
CA TRP A 8 -10.11 0.08 16.05
C TRP A 8 -9.88 0.78 14.71
N SER A 9 -9.83 -0.01 13.63
CA SER A 9 -9.61 0.46 12.27
C SER A 9 -10.72 1.37 11.79
N LYS A 10 -11.98 1.06 12.12
CA LYS A 10 -13.12 1.94 11.80
C LYS A 10 -12.98 3.32 12.42
N SER A 11 -12.54 3.37 13.67
CA SER A 11 -12.32 4.64 14.38
C SER A 11 -11.13 5.40 13.80
N LYS A 12 -10.02 4.71 13.55
CA LYS A 12 -8.80 5.32 13.00
C LYS A 12 -9.00 5.84 11.57
N LEU A 13 -9.62 5.07 10.68
CA LEU A 13 -9.94 5.51 9.32
C LEU A 13 -10.84 6.76 9.32
N LYS A 14 -11.81 6.82 10.24
CA LYS A 14 -12.63 8.02 10.40
C LYS A 14 -11.80 9.23 10.85
N GLU A 15 -10.88 9.05 11.79
CA GLU A 15 -10.02 10.11 12.29
C GLU A 15 -9.03 10.63 11.24
N VAL A 16 -8.40 9.73 10.48
CA VAL A 16 -7.37 10.11 9.50
C VAL A 16 -7.98 10.68 8.22
N LEU A 17 -9.17 10.22 7.81
CA LEU A 17 -9.82 10.68 6.58
C LEU A 17 -10.73 11.90 6.77
N VAL A 18 -11.40 12.05 7.92
CA VAL A 18 -12.28 13.20 8.18
C VAL A 18 -11.44 14.40 8.59
N GLY A 19 -11.71 15.57 7.99
CA GLY A 19 -10.93 16.79 8.23
C GLY A 19 -9.69 16.91 7.34
N LEU A 20 -9.49 15.96 6.41
CA LEU A 20 -8.44 16.06 5.41
C LEU A 20 -8.75 17.23 4.45
N VAL A 21 -7.83 18.18 4.40
CA VAL A 21 -7.93 19.39 3.56
C VAL A 21 -6.95 19.27 2.39
N VAL A 22 -7.44 19.60 1.21
CA VAL A 22 -6.69 19.65 -0.05
C VAL A 22 -6.80 21.07 -0.58
N GLU A 23 -5.67 21.76 -0.71
CA GLU A 23 -5.59 23.13 -1.23
C GLU A 23 -4.76 23.11 -2.50
N GLY A 24 -5.34 23.61 -3.59
CA GLY A 24 -4.62 23.80 -4.85
C GLY A 24 -5.08 25.04 -5.61
N GLU A 25 -4.64 25.16 -6.85
CA GLU A 25 -4.91 26.35 -7.67
C GLU A 25 -6.41 26.58 -7.92
N ALA A 26 -7.18 25.49 -8.04
CA ALA A 26 -8.62 25.52 -8.28
C ALA A 26 -9.45 26.00 -7.06
N GLY A 27 -8.92 25.84 -5.84
CA GLY A 27 -9.66 26.11 -4.62
C GLY A 27 -9.25 25.21 -3.46
N ARG A 28 -10.13 25.16 -2.45
CA ARG A 28 -9.95 24.40 -1.21
C ARG A 28 -11.04 23.36 -1.07
N CYS A 29 -10.65 22.09 -0.97
CA CYS A 29 -11.53 20.96 -0.71
C CYS A 29 -11.27 20.37 0.67
N GLU A 30 -12.32 19.94 1.35
CA GLU A 30 -12.26 19.34 2.67
C GLU A 30 -13.19 18.14 2.76
N ILE A 31 -12.68 17.02 3.28
CA ILE A 31 -13.49 15.85 3.58
C ILE A 31 -14.32 16.13 4.82
N SER A 32 -15.64 16.23 4.65
CA SER A 32 -16.56 16.57 5.73
C SER A 32 -16.91 15.38 6.59
N ASP A 33 -17.24 14.25 5.97
CA ASP A 33 -17.82 13.11 6.68
C ASP A 33 -17.54 11.80 5.93
N LEU A 34 -17.35 10.74 6.70
CA LEU A 34 -17.32 9.36 6.23
C LEU A 34 -18.75 8.79 6.29
N LYS A 35 -19.41 8.65 5.13
CA LYS A 35 -20.81 8.20 5.04
C LYS A 35 -20.96 6.70 5.15
N HIS A 36 -20.06 5.97 4.51
CA HIS A 36 -20.09 4.52 4.46
C HIS A 36 -18.70 4.00 4.80
N LEU A 37 -18.65 3.04 5.72
CA LEU A 37 -17.43 2.37 6.12
C LEU A 37 -17.79 0.92 6.43
N GLU A 38 -17.68 0.09 5.41
CA GLU A 38 -17.91 -1.35 5.51
C GLU A 38 -16.60 -2.07 5.28
N GLY A 39 -16.42 -3.19 5.98
CA GLY A 39 -15.18 -3.92 5.98
C GLY A 39 -14.81 -4.49 7.33
N GLU A 40 -13.73 -5.26 7.29
CA GLU A 40 -13.15 -5.96 8.41
C GLU A 40 -11.63 -5.82 8.41
N ALA A 41 -11.06 -5.88 9.61
CA ALA A 41 -9.62 -5.98 9.75
C ALA A 41 -9.29 -6.92 10.91
N SER A 42 -8.34 -7.82 10.67
CA SER A 42 -7.79 -8.72 11.68
C SER A 42 -6.27 -8.72 11.61
N CYS A 43 -5.65 -8.97 12.75
CA CYS A 43 -4.21 -9.17 12.83
C CYS A 43 -3.93 -10.53 13.47
N ASN A 44 -3.06 -11.31 12.84
CA ASN A 44 -2.63 -12.59 13.35
C ASN A 44 -1.11 -12.58 13.57
N SER A 45 -0.69 -12.91 14.79
CA SER A 45 0.71 -13.17 15.09
C SER A 45 1.00 -14.67 15.02
N ARG A 46 1.82 -15.07 14.03
CA ARG A 46 2.27 -16.46 13.82
C ARG A 46 3.80 -16.50 13.72
N LYS A 47 4.45 -17.25 14.62
CA LYS A 47 5.93 -17.42 14.67
C LYS A 47 6.69 -16.08 14.68
N GLY A 48 6.14 -15.04 15.33
CA GLY A 48 6.76 -13.71 15.39
C GLY A 48 6.55 -12.83 14.15
N LYS A 49 5.87 -13.34 13.12
CA LYS A 49 5.41 -12.53 11.97
C LYS A 49 3.98 -12.08 12.22
N LEU A 50 3.73 -10.79 12.01
CA LEU A 50 2.40 -10.19 12.01
C LEU A 50 1.84 -10.26 10.60
N ILE A 51 0.68 -10.90 10.46
CA ILE A 51 -0.07 -11.00 9.22
C ILE A 51 -1.32 -10.14 9.42
N PHE A 52 -1.54 -9.18 8.52
CA PHE A 52 -2.68 -8.28 8.58
C PHE A 52 -3.63 -8.64 7.47
N PHE A 53 -4.88 -8.90 7.81
CA PHE A 53 -5.94 -8.99 6.82
C PHE A 53 -6.82 -7.78 7.01
N TYR A 54 -7.01 -6.99 5.96
CA TYR A 54 -7.97 -5.91 5.97
C TYR A 54 -8.65 -5.83 4.62
N GLU A 55 -9.93 -5.53 4.66
CA GLU A 55 -10.74 -5.24 3.48
C GLU A 55 -11.69 -4.11 3.85
N TRP A 56 -11.62 -2.99 3.13
CA TRP A 56 -12.44 -1.82 3.39
C TRP A 56 -13.09 -1.28 2.12
N ASN A 57 -14.35 -0.91 2.26
CA ASN A 57 -15.15 -0.17 1.30
C ASN A 57 -15.60 1.14 1.94
N LEU A 58 -15.06 2.25 1.44
CA LEU A 58 -15.28 3.58 2.01
C LEU A 58 -16.05 4.49 1.05
N ARG A 59 -17.01 5.24 1.59
CA ARG A 59 -17.66 6.35 0.89
C ARG A 59 -17.59 7.60 1.75
N LEU A 60 -16.84 8.58 1.28
CA LEU A 60 -16.62 9.87 1.92
C LEU A 60 -17.44 10.96 1.22
N SER A 61 -17.77 12.02 1.94
CA SER A 61 -18.36 13.24 1.39
C SER A 61 -17.41 14.40 1.59
N TRP A 62 -17.14 15.15 0.51
CA TRP A 62 -16.26 16.31 0.52
C TRP A 62 -17.03 17.58 0.16
N LYS A 63 -16.53 18.71 0.64
CA LYS A 63 -17.01 20.06 0.32
C LYS A 63 -15.84 20.85 -0.22
N GLY A 64 -16.02 21.54 -1.34
CA GLY A 64 -14.99 22.39 -1.92
C GLY A 64 -15.50 23.79 -2.18
N THR A 65 -14.60 24.77 -2.13
CA THR A 65 -14.89 26.16 -2.50
C THR A 65 -13.95 26.57 -3.62
N VAL A 66 -14.50 27.00 -4.77
CA VAL A 66 -13.72 27.47 -5.92
C VAL A 66 -13.11 28.81 -5.59
N LYS A 67 -11.82 29.01 -5.86
CA LYS A 67 -11.12 30.26 -5.52
C LYS A 67 -11.57 31.45 -6.36
N GLU A 68 -11.86 31.24 -7.65
CA GLU A 68 -12.31 32.30 -8.57
C GLU A 68 -13.76 32.75 -8.31
N SER A 69 -14.67 31.80 -8.07
CA SER A 69 -16.11 32.08 -7.95
C SER A 69 -16.59 32.22 -6.49
N GLY A 70 -15.86 31.63 -5.54
CA GLY A 70 -16.32 31.50 -4.14
C GLY A 70 -17.48 30.51 -3.95
N GLU A 71 -17.89 29.83 -5.02
CA GLU A 71 -18.98 28.85 -4.99
C GLU A 71 -18.60 27.59 -4.25
N LYS A 72 -19.57 27.07 -3.48
CA LYS A 72 -19.42 25.88 -2.65
C LYS A 72 -19.99 24.67 -3.37
N HIS A 73 -19.12 23.72 -3.67
CA HIS A 73 -19.48 22.45 -4.26
C HIS A 73 -19.41 21.33 -3.22
N LYS A 74 -20.17 20.27 -3.47
CA LYS A 74 -20.15 19.06 -2.67
C LYS A 74 -19.96 17.87 -3.59
N GLY A 75 -19.27 16.84 -3.12
CA GLY A 75 -19.12 15.60 -3.86
C GLY A 75 -18.99 14.39 -2.94
N SER A 76 -18.74 13.23 -3.53
CA SER A 76 -18.34 12.03 -2.80
C SER A 76 -17.00 11.50 -3.32
N VAL A 77 -16.26 10.84 -2.43
CA VAL A 77 -15.12 10.00 -2.80
C VAL A 77 -15.47 8.57 -2.41
N GLU A 78 -15.28 7.64 -3.32
CA GLU A 78 -15.53 6.23 -3.11
C GLU A 78 -14.22 5.47 -3.30
N ILE A 79 -13.89 4.62 -2.33
CA ILE A 79 -12.67 3.81 -2.32
C ILE A 79 -13.15 2.36 -2.14
N PRO A 80 -13.49 1.67 -3.24
CA PRO A 80 -13.80 0.25 -3.19
C PRO A 80 -12.53 -0.60 -3.01
N ASN A 81 -12.69 -1.77 -2.40
CA ASN A 81 -11.68 -2.84 -2.37
C ASN A 81 -10.29 -2.43 -1.82
N LEU A 82 -10.24 -1.60 -0.78
CA LEU A 82 -8.98 -1.33 -0.09
C LEU A 82 -8.58 -2.57 0.72
N SER A 83 -7.58 -3.31 0.25
CA SER A 83 -7.10 -4.55 0.88
C SER A 83 -5.58 -4.59 1.05
N GLU A 84 -5.08 -5.58 1.79
CA GLU A 84 -3.63 -5.84 1.95
C GLU A 84 -2.96 -6.17 0.61
N GLU A 85 -3.68 -6.84 -0.28
CA GLU A 85 -3.17 -7.27 -1.58
C GLU A 85 -3.05 -6.11 -2.58
N ASN A 86 -3.81 -5.04 -2.38
CA ASN A 86 -3.74 -3.86 -3.21
C ASN A 86 -2.78 -2.84 -2.59
N GLU A 87 -1.77 -2.40 -3.35
CA GLU A 87 -1.01 -1.23 -2.93
C GLU A 87 -1.93 -0.02 -2.78
N VAL A 88 -1.67 0.81 -1.78
CA VAL A 88 -2.43 2.05 -1.54
C VAL A 88 -2.41 2.95 -2.79
N ASP A 89 -1.34 2.85 -3.59
CA ASP A 89 -1.20 3.56 -4.86
C ASP A 89 -2.06 2.99 -5.98
N ASP A 90 -2.29 1.67 -6.02
CA ASP A 90 -3.15 0.99 -6.99
C ASP A 90 -4.64 1.04 -6.63
N THR A 91 -4.97 1.48 -5.42
CA THR A 91 -6.37 1.57 -4.99
C THR A 91 -7.14 2.57 -5.86
N GLU A 92 -8.25 2.11 -6.44
CA GLU A 92 -9.09 2.93 -7.31
C GLU A 92 -9.88 3.96 -6.47
N ILE A 93 -9.56 5.24 -6.64
CA ILE A 93 -10.25 6.33 -5.93
C ILE A 93 -11.22 7.01 -6.89
N ASN A 94 -12.50 6.75 -6.68
CA ASN A 94 -13.60 7.27 -7.49
C ASN A 94 -14.11 8.59 -6.91
N VAL A 95 -13.77 9.71 -7.55
CA VAL A 95 -14.23 11.05 -7.16
C VAL A 95 -15.45 11.45 -7.97
N SER A 96 -16.57 11.67 -7.29
CA SER A 96 -17.81 12.18 -7.87
C SER A 96 -18.13 13.59 -7.36
N LYS A 97 -18.82 14.38 -8.18
CA LYS A 97 -19.37 15.67 -7.79
C LYS A 97 -20.90 15.60 -7.75
N LYS A 98 -21.52 16.36 -6.84
CA LYS A 98 -22.96 16.62 -6.86
C LYS A 98 -23.22 17.85 -7.75
N LYS A 99 -24.36 17.89 -8.45
CA LYS A 99 -24.79 18.94 -9.42
C LYS A 99 -24.18 20.33 -9.16
N GLY A 100 -23.50 20.89 -10.18
CA GLY A 100 -22.92 22.24 -10.19
C GLY A 100 -21.72 22.39 -11.14
N GLU A 101 -21.34 23.63 -11.45
CA GLU A 101 -20.12 24.01 -12.19
C GLU A 101 -18.90 23.93 -11.27
N GLY A 102 -18.25 22.77 -11.21
CA GLY A 102 -17.14 22.52 -10.28
C GLY A 102 -16.21 21.41 -10.75
N ASP A 103 -16.09 21.24 -12.08
CA ASP A 103 -15.21 20.22 -12.67
C ASP A 103 -13.75 20.44 -12.28
N VAL A 104 -13.34 21.70 -12.12
CA VAL A 104 -11.99 22.04 -11.65
C VAL A 104 -11.70 21.48 -10.25
N LEU A 105 -12.67 21.52 -9.32
CA LEU A 105 -12.52 20.91 -7.99
C LEU A 105 -12.53 19.38 -8.04
N LYS A 106 -13.28 18.80 -8.98
CA LYS A 106 -13.28 17.35 -9.20
C LYS A 106 -11.91 16.89 -9.69
N ASP A 107 -11.32 17.60 -10.64
CA ASP A 107 -9.98 17.28 -11.16
C ASP A 107 -8.90 17.47 -10.09
N LEU A 108 -8.99 18.54 -9.29
CA LEU A 108 -8.13 18.74 -8.11
C LEU A 108 -8.22 17.58 -7.11
N MET A 109 -9.44 17.15 -6.79
CA MET A 109 -9.66 16.02 -5.88
C MET A 109 -9.15 14.70 -6.48
N ARG A 110 -9.15 14.56 -7.81
CA ARG A 110 -8.63 13.38 -8.50
C ARG A 110 -7.10 13.35 -8.55
N THR A 111 -6.43 14.50 -8.55
CA THR A 111 -4.96 14.59 -8.54
C THR A 111 -4.43 14.70 -7.10
N GLU A 112 -4.53 15.87 -6.48
CA GLU A 112 -4.01 16.13 -5.14
C GLU A 112 -4.83 15.41 -4.06
N GLY A 113 -6.16 15.36 -4.22
CA GLY A 113 -7.03 14.68 -3.24
C GLY A 113 -6.73 13.19 -3.15
N THR A 114 -6.54 12.52 -4.28
CA THR A 114 -6.11 11.12 -4.34
C THR A 114 -4.77 10.92 -3.62
N THR A 115 -3.78 11.76 -3.89
CA THR A 115 -2.46 11.69 -3.23
C THR A 115 -2.58 11.84 -1.71
N LYS A 116 -3.37 12.81 -1.24
CA LYS A 116 -3.59 13.03 0.18
C LYS A 116 -4.36 11.91 0.86
N VAL A 117 -5.38 11.36 0.20
CA VAL A 117 -6.12 10.19 0.69
C VAL A 117 -5.19 8.99 0.79
N ARG A 118 -4.30 8.77 -0.19
CA ARG A 118 -3.29 7.71 -0.13
C ARG A 118 -2.33 7.88 1.04
N GLU A 119 -1.86 9.10 1.27
CA GLU A 119 -1.01 9.44 2.44
C GLU A 119 -1.72 9.08 3.75
N ALA A 120 -2.99 9.48 3.89
CA ALA A 120 -3.84 9.13 5.03
C ALA A 120 -4.00 7.61 5.21
N LEU A 121 -4.21 6.86 4.12
CA LEU A 121 -4.30 5.41 4.18
C LEU A 121 -2.97 4.76 4.60
N ARG A 122 -1.83 5.29 4.14
CA ARG A 122 -0.49 4.85 4.59
C ARG A 122 -0.29 5.10 6.09
N ASP A 123 -0.73 6.24 6.59
CA ASP A 123 -0.68 6.55 8.03
C ASP A 123 -1.55 5.61 8.86
N TYR A 124 -2.74 5.26 8.36
CA TYR A 124 -3.57 4.21 8.95
C TYR A 124 -2.83 2.87 8.99
N LEU A 125 -2.18 2.43 7.90
CA LEU A 125 -1.43 1.18 7.87
C LEU A 125 -0.24 1.19 8.84
N LYS A 126 0.45 2.32 8.95
CA LYS A 126 1.53 2.52 9.92
C LYS A 126 1.01 2.39 11.34
N ALA A 127 -0.09 3.07 11.67
CA ALA A 127 -0.74 2.98 12.97
C ALA A 127 -1.25 1.56 13.25
N LEU A 128 -1.79 0.85 12.27
CA LEU A 128 -2.22 -0.55 12.42
C LEU A 128 -1.02 -1.44 12.78
N LYS A 129 0.13 -1.20 12.16
CA LYS A 129 1.36 -1.95 12.46
C LYS A 129 1.96 -1.58 13.81
N THR A 130 1.89 -0.33 14.24
CA THR A 130 2.53 0.13 15.49
C THR A 130 1.61 0.11 16.69
N GLU A 131 0.48 0.83 16.62
CA GLU A 131 -0.45 1.05 17.74
C GLU A 131 -1.28 -0.20 18.05
N PHE A 132 -1.73 -0.92 17.02
CA PHE A 132 -2.58 -2.09 17.24
C PHE A 132 -1.78 -3.34 17.63
N THR A 133 -0.55 -3.49 17.13
CA THR A 133 0.30 -4.65 17.50
C THR A 133 1.13 -4.43 18.76
N LEU A 134 1.11 -3.21 19.32
CA LEU A 134 1.66 -2.85 20.62
C LEU A 134 1.02 -3.75 21.70
N GLY A 135 1.77 -4.76 22.15
CA GLY A 135 1.32 -5.75 23.13
C GLY A 135 0.85 -7.11 22.57
N MET A 136 0.83 -7.30 21.25
CA MET A 136 0.60 -8.62 20.62
C MET A 136 1.87 -9.46 20.49
N ILE A 137 3.01 -8.80 20.46
CA ILE A 137 4.35 -9.40 20.52
C ILE A 137 4.84 -9.29 21.96
N LEU A 138 5.22 -10.43 22.54
CA LEU A 138 5.88 -10.45 23.85
C LEU A 138 7.11 -9.52 23.76
N PRO A 139 7.35 -8.60 24.71
CA PRO A 139 8.60 -7.86 24.75
C PRO A 139 9.74 -8.84 25.04
N THR A 140 10.39 -9.34 23.99
CA THR A 140 11.69 -9.98 24.12
C THR A 140 12.66 -8.86 24.51
N LYS A 141 13.24 -8.96 25.72
CA LYS A 141 14.21 -8.00 26.23
C LYS A 141 15.31 -7.72 25.19
N ALA A 142 15.50 -6.42 24.91
CA ALA A 142 16.58 -5.77 24.14
C ALA A 142 16.60 -6.15 22.64
N THR A 143 16.55 -5.22 21.68
CA THR A 143 17.39 -4.02 21.54
C THR A 143 16.73 -3.03 20.55
N VAL A 144 16.78 -1.74 20.91
CA VAL A 144 16.81 -0.50 20.09
C VAL A 144 16.43 -0.60 18.61
N GLY A 145 15.39 0.17 18.23
CA GLY A 145 15.28 0.91 16.96
C GLY A 145 15.17 0.10 15.67
N GLN A 146 13.94 -0.14 15.20
CA GLN A 146 13.69 -0.32 13.77
C GLN A 146 12.58 0.61 13.30
N GLU A 147 13.03 1.76 12.83
CA GLU A 147 12.41 2.54 11.79
C GLU A 147 12.28 1.66 10.54
N LEU A 148 11.06 1.29 10.17
CA LEU A 148 10.76 0.68 8.88
C LEU A 148 10.33 1.78 7.92
N ALA A 149 11.32 2.55 7.47
CA ALA A 149 11.29 3.23 6.19
C ALA A 149 11.78 2.24 5.14
N ALA A 150 10.99 2.08 4.09
CA ALA A 150 11.46 1.56 2.84
C ALA A 150 12.49 2.55 2.27
N GLU A 151 13.77 2.26 2.42
CA GLU A 151 14.77 2.71 1.45
C GLU A 151 15.88 1.67 1.36
N ARG A 152 16.07 1.16 0.14
CA ARG A 152 17.15 0.26 -0.23
C ARG A 152 18.45 1.06 -0.24
N THR A 153 19.28 0.92 0.78
CA THR A 153 20.70 1.29 0.68
C THR A 153 21.59 0.12 1.05
N LEU A 154 22.44 -0.21 0.08
CA LEU A 154 23.48 -1.21 0.08
C LEU A 154 24.41 -1.02 1.29
N SER A 155 24.65 -2.10 2.02
CA SER A 155 25.85 -2.25 2.84
C SER A 155 26.62 -3.46 2.35
N GLU A 156 27.77 -3.12 1.78
CA GLU A 156 28.85 -3.96 1.31
C GLU A 156 29.26 -4.96 2.40
N ASN A 157 29.31 -6.24 2.05
CA ASN A 157 30.23 -7.18 2.67
C ASN A 157 30.69 -8.17 1.62
N THR A 158 31.98 -8.05 1.35
CA THR A 158 32.86 -8.80 0.47
C THR A 158 32.69 -10.30 0.64
N VAL A 159 32.31 -10.99 -0.44
CA VAL A 159 32.79 -12.33 -0.75
C VAL A 159 33.04 -12.38 -2.23
N GLU A 160 34.33 -12.48 -2.55
CA GLU A 160 34.87 -12.67 -3.88
C GLU A 160 34.36 -14.00 -4.43
N ASP A 161 33.65 -13.96 -5.55
CA ASP A 161 33.62 -15.12 -6.45
C ASP A 161 33.80 -14.63 -7.88
N SER A 162 35.02 -14.86 -8.35
CA SER A 162 35.53 -14.55 -9.67
C SER A 162 34.99 -15.56 -10.67
N VAL A 163 33.99 -15.18 -11.46
CA VAL A 163 33.66 -15.91 -12.70
C VAL A 163 33.53 -14.91 -13.85
N SER A 164 34.56 -14.90 -14.69
CA SER A 164 34.60 -14.16 -15.96
C SER A 164 33.53 -14.66 -16.93
N PRO A 165 32.79 -13.78 -17.62
CA PRO A 165 32.00 -14.19 -18.76
C PRO A 165 32.91 -14.39 -19.98
N GLN A 166 33.07 -15.64 -20.41
CA GLN A 166 33.62 -15.96 -21.71
C GLN A 166 32.67 -15.46 -22.80
N SER A 167 33.18 -14.61 -23.68
CA SER A 167 32.50 -14.15 -24.89
C SER A 167 32.35 -15.30 -25.88
N LEU A 168 31.12 -15.61 -26.28
CA LEU A 168 30.85 -16.34 -27.51
C LEU A 168 30.03 -15.44 -28.42
N ASP A 169 30.66 -15.04 -29.52
CA ASP A 169 30.08 -14.27 -30.61
C ASP A 169 29.08 -15.09 -31.45
N ILE A 170 28.28 -14.34 -32.21
CA ILE A 170 27.55 -14.67 -33.45
C ILE A 170 26.02 -14.85 -33.31
N LEU A 171 25.26 -13.75 -33.51
CA LEU A 171 24.36 -13.50 -34.66
C LEU A 171 23.72 -12.10 -34.53
N ASP A 172 23.87 -11.29 -35.58
CA ASP A 172 23.56 -9.85 -35.65
C ASP A 172 22.05 -9.56 -35.79
N VAL A 173 21.30 -9.75 -34.71
CA VAL A 173 19.95 -9.18 -34.57
C VAL A 173 19.91 -8.39 -33.26
N LYS A 174 19.73 -7.06 -33.38
CA LYS A 174 19.71 -6.13 -32.24
C LYS A 174 18.38 -6.26 -31.49
N ILE A 175 18.24 -7.33 -30.71
CA ILE A 175 17.08 -7.54 -29.84
C ILE A 175 17.20 -6.56 -28.67
N PRO A 176 16.22 -5.68 -28.44
CA PRO A 176 16.19 -4.88 -27.22
C PRO A 176 15.93 -5.81 -26.04
N THR A 177 17.00 -6.22 -25.35
CA THR A 177 16.91 -7.04 -24.14
C THR A 177 17.02 -6.16 -22.91
N VAL A 178 16.10 -6.35 -21.96
CA VAL A 178 16.19 -5.76 -20.62
C VAL A 178 16.71 -6.84 -19.67
N LYS A 179 17.70 -6.50 -18.84
CA LYS A 179 18.24 -7.42 -17.83
C LYS A 179 17.31 -7.42 -16.61
N ILE A 180 16.61 -8.53 -16.38
CA ILE A 180 15.77 -8.72 -15.18
C ILE A 180 16.64 -9.32 -14.08
N ILE A 181 16.80 -8.60 -12.97
CA ILE A 181 17.52 -9.07 -11.78
C ILE A 181 16.49 -9.30 -10.68
N MET A 182 16.28 -10.57 -10.31
CA MET A 182 15.42 -10.96 -9.20
C MET A 182 16.26 -11.64 -8.12
N ARG A 183 16.12 -11.20 -6.87
CA ARG A 183 16.74 -11.81 -5.69
C ARG A 183 15.66 -12.06 -4.66
N GLU A 184 15.49 -13.32 -4.28
CA GLU A 184 14.57 -13.74 -3.24
C GLU A 184 15.30 -14.57 -2.19
N ILE A 185 14.83 -14.48 -0.95
CA ILE A 185 15.38 -15.24 0.18
C ILE A 185 14.35 -16.31 0.54
N PHE A 186 14.73 -17.56 0.32
CA PHE A 186 13.92 -18.71 0.68
C PHE A 186 14.35 -19.25 2.03
N ASN A 187 13.39 -19.59 2.88
CA ASN A 187 13.65 -20.16 4.21
C ASN A 187 13.67 -21.70 4.20
N SER A 188 14.17 -22.28 3.10
CA SER A 188 14.27 -23.71 2.86
C SER A 188 15.73 -24.08 2.57
N PRO A 189 16.17 -25.30 2.93
CA PRO A 189 17.48 -25.80 2.57
C PRO A 189 17.64 -25.91 1.04
N ALA A 190 18.88 -25.82 0.56
CA ALA A 190 19.18 -25.80 -0.87
C ALA A 190 18.65 -27.05 -1.61
N ASP A 191 18.71 -28.23 -0.99
CA ASP A 191 18.22 -29.48 -1.58
C ASP A 191 16.71 -29.46 -1.82
N GLU A 192 15.93 -28.88 -0.89
CA GLU A 192 14.47 -28.81 -1.01
C GLU A 192 14.09 -27.83 -2.13
N LEU A 193 14.71 -26.64 -2.17
CA LEU A 193 14.51 -25.69 -3.26
C LEU A 193 14.88 -26.28 -4.61
N TYR A 194 16.02 -26.97 -4.69
CA TYR A 194 16.45 -27.64 -5.92
C TYR A 194 15.38 -28.62 -6.41
N SER A 195 14.85 -29.46 -5.52
CA SER A 195 13.80 -30.41 -5.89
C SER A 195 12.51 -29.72 -6.35
N ILE A 196 12.12 -28.60 -5.72
CA ILE A 196 10.94 -27.80 -6.12
C ILE A 196 11.12 -27.25 -7.55
N PHE A 197 12.28 -26.70 -7.87
CA PHE A 197 12.54 -26.10 -9.19
C PHE A 197 12.83 -27.11 -10.30
N THR A 198 13.25 -28.33 -9.97
CA THR A 198 13.64 -29.35 -10.97
C THR A 198 12.61 -30.46 -11.14
N THR A 199 11.71 -30.67 -10.19
CA THR A 199 10.68 -31.71 -10.28
C THR A 199 9.42 -31.17 -10.94
N LYS A 200 9.00 -31.82 -12.03
CA LYS A 200 7.89 -31.36 -12.88
C LYS A 200 6.55 -31.30 -12.14
N GLU A 201 6.27 -32.24 -11.23
CA GLU A 201 5.02 -32.28 -10.45
C GLU A 201 4.82 -31.07 -9.53
N VAL A 202 5.87 -30.60 -8.86
CA VAL A 202 5.79 -29.45 -7.96
C VAL A 202 5.80 -28.14 -8.73
N SER A 203 6.57 -28.03 -9.82
CA SER A 203 6.57 -26.83 -10.68
C SER A 203 5.20 -26.56 -11.32
N ASP A 204 4.46 -27.60 -11.73
CA ASP A 204 3.11 -27.46 -12.29
C ASP A 204 2.09 -26.96 -11.24
N THR A 205 2.33 -27.23 -9.95
CA THR A 205 1.47 -26.77 -8.85
C THR A 205 1.56 -25.24 -8.65
N PHE A 206 2.70 -24.64 -8.99
CA PHE A 206 2.93 -23.19 -8.85
C PHE A 206 2.57 -22.38 -10.10
N SER A 207 2.21 -23.03 -11.22
CA SER A 207 2.00 -22.38 -12.52
C SER A 207 0.51 -22.14 -12.88
N ARG A 208 -0.31 -21.70 -11.91
CA ARG A 208 -1.74 -21.43 -12.16
C ARG A 208 -2.02 -20.01 -12.64
#